data_AF-A0A1Q7L3V9-F1
#
_entry.id   AF-A0A1Q7L3V9-F1
#
_cell.length_a   1.000
_cell.length_b   1.000
_cell.length_c   1.000
_cell.angle_alpha   90.00
_cell.angle_beta   90.00
_cell.angle_gamma   90.00
#
_symmetry.space_group_name_H-M   'P 1'
#
loop_
_entity.id
_entity.type
_entity.pdbx_description
1 polymer ?
#
loop_
_entity_poly.entity_id
_entity_poly.type
_entity_poly.pdbx_seq_one_letter_code
_entity_poly.pdbx_strand_id
1 'polypeptide(L)'
;MAYKETFWMACDSTEQLRAEYGPFHTRAEAELEARKLGFGFLLRYEHIIGDNDDIQEVRCIFIELPQTGVAPVRAIRKLHTRCATCGESAIHDEAWRAEVWADIHEFEHSRHRVRLFEQTRSEGLKEIEDWRDACA
;
A
#
# COMPACT_ATOMS: atom_id res chain seq x y z
N MET A 1 -17.32 35.81 -20.53
CA MET A 1 -17.73 34.41 -20.40
C MET A 1 -16.73 33.74 -19.48
N ALA A 2 -17.14 33.34 -18.27
CA ALA A 2 -16.24 32.62 -17.39
C ALA A 2 -15.92 31.25 -17.98
N TYR A 3 -14.63 30.97 -18.20
CA TYR A 3 -14.17 29.66 -18.66
C TYR A 3 -13.50 28.92 -17.51
N LYS A 4 -13.48 27.58 -17.62
CA LYS A 4 -13.03 26.69 -16.56
C LYS A 4 -11.84 25.89 -17.04
N GLU A 5 -10.73 26.04 -16.34
CA GLU A 5 -9.56 25.16 -16.50
C GLU A 5 -9.62 24.03 -15.49
N THR A 6 -9.22 22.82 -15.91
CA THR A 6 -9.25 21.62 -15.07
C THR A 6 -7.89 20.95 -15.08
N PHE A 7 -7.32 20.74 -13.89
CA PHE A 7 -6.07 20.06 -13.68
C PHE A 7 -6.30 18.78 -12.88
N TRP A 8 -5.69 17.69 -13.31
CA TRP A 8 -5.80 16.39 -12.64
C TRP A 8 -4.50 16.05 -11.91
N MET A 9 -4.62 15.60 -10.68
CA MET A 9 -3.51 15.13 -9.85
C MET A 9 -3.87 13.76 -9.28
N ALA A 10 -2.86 12.92 -9.06
CA ALA A 10 -2.97 11.72 -8.25
C ALA A 10 -2.63 12.06 -6.80
N CYS A 11 -3.36 11.47 -5.84
CA CYS A 11 -3.20 11.80 -4.43
C CYS A 11 -3.41 10.59 -3.49
N ASP A 12 -2.58 10.51 -2.45
CA ASP A 12 -2.64 9.43 -1.46
C ASP A 12 -3.76 9.61 -0.42
N SER A 13 -4.07 10.85 -0.04
CA SER A 13 -5.05 11.18 1.01
C SER A 13 -5.84 12.47 0.72
N THR A 14 -6.87 12.75 1.52
CA THR A 14 -7.62 14.02 1.50
C THR A 14 -7.08 15.05 2.50
N GLU A 15 -5.96 14.74 3.17
CA GLU A 15 -5.38 15.60 4.21
C GLU A 15 -4.58 16.78 3.63
N GLN A 16 -4.25 17.76 4.47
CA GLN A 16 -3.50 18.94 4.04
C GLN A 16 -2.04 18.61 3.68
N LEU A 17 -1.43 17.62 4.34
CA LEU A 17 -0.05 17.15 4.10
C LEU A 17 -0.02 15.91 3.20
N ARG A 18 -0.72 15.98 2.07
CA ARG A 18 -0.86 14.89 1.11
C ARG A 18 0.26 14.87 0.08
N ALA A 19 0.57 13.70 -0.46
CA ALA A 19 1.46 13.56 -1.60
C ALA A 19 0.65 13.78 -2.90
N GLU A 20 0.97 14.86 -3.61
CA GLU A 20 0.35 15.20 -4.90
C GLU A 20 1.33 14.89 -6.04
N TYR A 21 0.84 14.20 -7.08
CA TYR A 21 1.62 13.90 -8.27
C TYR A 21 0.85 14.32 -9.53
N GLY A 22 1.48 15.09 -10.41
CA GLY A 22 0.85 15.70 -11.59
C GLY A 22 1.49 17.07 -11.94
N PRO A 23 0.84 17.90 -12.78
CA PRO A 23 -0.52 17.77 -13.32
C PRO A 23 -0.63 16.88 -14.57
N PHE A 24 -1.80 16.26 -14.74
CA PHE A 24 -2.18 15.45 -15.90
C PHE A 24 -3.28 16.15 -16.72
N HIS A 25 -3.28 15.90 -18.03
CA HIS A 25 -4.21 16.54 -18.96
C HIS A 25 -5.55 15.80 -19.00
N THR A 26 -5.54 14.49 -18.76
CA THR A 26 -6.77 13.68 -18.75
C THR A 26 -6.97 12.95 -17.42
N ARG A 27 -8.23 12.69 -17.09
CA ARG A 27 -8.59 11.84 -15.94
C ARG A 27 -7.94 10.47 -16.04
N ALA A 28 -7.96 9.84 -17.22
CA ALA A 28 -7.46 8.49 -17.43
C ALA A 28 -5.96 8.37 -17.15
N GLU A 29 -5.16 9.36 -17.56
CA GLU A 29 -3.73 9.43 -17.23
C GLU A 29 -3.50 9.52 -15.73
N ALA A 30 -4.24 10.39 -15.04
CA ALA A 30 -4.15 10.55 -13.60
C ALA A 30 -4.54 9.26 -12.86
N GLU A 31 -5.59 8.57 -13.30
CA GLU A 31 -6.01 7.27 -12.73
C GLU A 31 -4.93 6.20 -12.91
N LEU A 32 -4.29 6.15 -14.08
CA LEU A 32 -3.23 5.18 -14.36
C LEU A 32 -2.03 5.40 -13.43
N GLU A 33 -1.58 6.64 -13.28
CA GLU A 33 -0.46 6.99 -12.40
C GLU A 33 -0.81 6.83 -10.92
N ALA A 34 -2.03 7.19 -10.51
CA ALA A 34 -2.51 6.94 -9.15
C ALA A 34 -2.48 5.44 -8.80
N ARG A 35 -2.92 4.58 -9.72
CA ARG A 35 -2.86 3.12 -9.54
C ARG A 35 -1.42 2.60 -9.44
N LYS A 36 -0.49 3.13 -10.24
CA LYS A 36 0.94 2.74 -10.17
C LYS A 36 1.57 3.10 -8.83
N LEU A 37 1.20 4.26 -8.28
CA LEU A 37 1.73 4.77 -7.01
C LEU A 37 1.00 4.22 -5.77
N GLY A 38 -0.10 3.49 -5.95
CA GLY A 38 -0.94 3.01 -4.85
C GLY A 38 -1.76 4.13 -4.19
N PHE A 39 -2.00 5.22 -4.91
CA PHE A 39 -2.77 6.37 -4.45
C PHE A 39 -4.28 6.09 -4.58
N GLY A 40 -5.02 6.36 -3.51
CA GLY A 40 -6.45 6.05 -3.41
C GLY A 40 -7.36 7.10 -4.01
N PHE A 41 -6.84 8.30 -4.31
CA PHE A 41 -7.64 9.44 -4.72
C PHE A 41 -7.08 10.11 -5.97
N LEU A 42 -7.97 10.72 -6.73
CA LEU A 42 -7.62 11.80 -7.66
C LEU A 42 -8.03 13.13 -7.07
N LEU A 43 -7.21 14.14 -7.33
CA LEU A 43 -7.53 15.51 -7.01
C LEU A 43 -7.71 16.29 -8.31
N ARG A 44 -8.87 16.93 -8.44
CA ARG A 44 -9.22 17.78 -9.57
C ARG A 44 -9.28 19.23 -9.11
N TYR A 45 -8.34 20.03 -9.60
CA TYR A 45 -8.39 21.48 -9.44
C TYR A 45 -9.19 22.09 -10.59
N GLU A 46 -10.21 22.87 -10.25
CA GLU A 46 -10.97 23.64 -11.22
C GLU A 46 -10.75 25.13 -10.96
N HIS A 47 -10.18 25.84 -11.93
CA HIS A 47 -10.03 27.29 -11.87
C HIS A 47 -11.15 27.93 -12.68
N ILE A 48 -11.99 28.72 -12.02
CA ILE A 48 -13.03 29.53 -12.68
C ILE A 48 -12.41 30.89 -12.97
N ILE A 49 -12.17 31.16 -14.25
CA ILE A 49 -11.54 32.39 -14.70
C ILE A 49 -12.63 33.37 -15.11
N GLY A 50 -12.59 34.57 -14.53
CA GLY A 50 -13.53 35.65 -14.80
C GLY A 50 -13.25 36.39 -16.10
N ASP A 51 -14.09 37.37 -16.40
CA ASP A 51 -14.02 38.12 -17.67
C ASP A 51 -12.74 38.96 -17.86
N ASN A 52 -11.96 39.18 -16.79
CA ASN A 52 -10.68 39.91 -16.80
C ASN A 52 -9.45 38.98 -16.78
N ASP A 53 -9.61 37.68 -17.05
CA ASP A 53 -8.57 36.65 -16.88
C ASP A 53 -8.09 36.43 -15.43
N ASP A 54 -8.82 36.98 -14.45
CA ASP A 54 -8.56 36.74 -13.03
C ASP A 54 -9.19 35.42 -12.56
N ILE A 55 -8.45 34.64 -11.78
CA ILE A 55 -8.98 33.44 -11.10
C ILE A 55 -9.96 33.91 -10.02
N GLN A 56 -11.25 33.68 -10.23
CA GLN A 56 -12.29 34.04 -9.28
C GLN A 56 -12.52 32.97 -8.23
N GLU A 57 -12.39 31.71 -8.61
CA GLU A 57 -12.65 30.58 -7.72
C GLU A 57 -11.73 29.41 -8.04
N VAL A 58 -11.21 28.77 -7.00
CA VAL A 58 -10.46 27.50 -7.08
C VAL A 58 -11.27 26.44 -6.36
N ARG A 59 -11.69 25.40 -7.08
CA ARG A 59 -12.38 24.25 -6.49
C ARG A 59 -11.46 23.05 -6.45
N CYS A 60 -11.35 22.44 -5.28
CA CYS A 60 -10.60 21.21 -5.06
C CYS A 60 -11.59 20.06 -4.89
N ILE A 61 -11.63 19.15 -5.86
CA ILE A 61 -12.55 18.02 -5.85
C ILE A 61 -11.75 16.73 -5.73
N PHE A 62 -11.97 16.02 -4.62
CA PHE A 62 -11.39 14.71 -4.40
C PHE A 62 -12.31 13.64 -4.96
N ILE A 63 -11.75 12.75 -5.76
CA ILE A 63 -12.45 11.62 -6.36
C ILE A 63 -11.79 10.36 -5.85
N GLU A 64 -12.50 9.61 -5.02
CA GLU A 64 -12.07 8.29 -4.57
C GLU A 64 -12.06 7.33 -5.76
N LEU A 65 -10.93 6.65 -5.95
CA LEU A 65 -10.83 5.64 -6.98
C LEU A 65 -11.42 4.33 -6.46
N PRO A 66 -12.28 3.64 -7.25
CA PRO A 66 -12.79 2.35 -6.85
C PRO A 66 -11.60 1.42 -6.65
N GLN A 67 -11.41 0.98 -5.40
CA GLN A 67 -10.33 0.08 -5.03
C GLN A 67 -10.52 -1.23 -5.79
N THR A 68 -9.90 -1.31 -6.96
CA THR A 68 -9.91 -2.51 -7.79
C THR A 68 -8.84 -3.43 -7.21
N GLY A 69 -9.13 -4.01 -6.04
CA GLY A 69 -8.38 -5.13 -5.47
C GLY A 69 -6.86 -4.96 -5.33
N VAL A 70 -6.33 -3.75 -5.12
CA VAL A 70 -4.94 -3.60 -4.69
C VAL A 70 -4.97 -3.56 -3.17
N ALA A 71 -4.48 -4.66 -2.58
CA ALA A 71 -4.41 -4.92 -1.15
C ALA A 71 -3.97 -3.69 -0.33
N PRO A 72 -4.52 -3.51 0.88
CA PRO A 72 -4.27 -2.31 1.67
C PRO A 72 -2.78 -2.15 1.96
N VAL A 73 -2.34 -0.89 1.95
CA VAL A 73 -1.13 -0.32 2.56
C VAL A 73 -0.45 -1.33 3.47
N ARG A 74 0.78 -1.72 3.11
CA ARG A 74 1.64 -2.63 3.88
C ARG A 74 1.58 -2.27 5.36
N ALA A 75 0.67 -2.90 6.10
CA ALA A 75 0.81 -3.04 7.53
C ALA A 75 2.21 -3.61 7.70
N ILE A 76 3.04 -2.97 8.51
CA ILE A 76 4.36 -3.49 8.88
C ILE A 76 4.09 -4.83 9.57
N ARG A 77 4.04 -5.90 8.77
CA ARG A 77 3.80 -7.27 9.17
C ARG A 77 5.15 -7.78 9.59
N LYS A 78 5.44 -7.73 10.89
CA LYS A 78 6.60 -8.43 11.42
C LYS A 78 6.28 -9.92 11.37
N LEU A 79 7.12 -10.66 10.69
CA LEU A 79 7.02 -12.11 10.61
C LEU A 79 7.83 -12.70 11.76
N HIS A 80 7.27 -13.71 12.41
CA HIS A 80 7.91 -14.42 13.51
C HIS A 80 7.98 -15.88 13.13
N THR A 81 9.18 -16.43 13.15
CA THR A 81 9.41 -17.87 12.99
C THR A 81 9.64 -18.48 14.34
N ARG A 82 9.06 -19.66 14.59
CA ARG A 82 9.30 -20.44 15.82
C ARG A 82 9.35 -21.92 15.51
N CYS A 83 10.40 -22.60 15.95
CA CYS A 83 10.49 -24.05 15.86
C CYS A 83 9.56 -24.72 16.86
N ALA A 84 8.72 -25.66 16.38
CA ALA A 84 7.80 -26.42 17.23
C ALA A 84 8.52 -27.44 18.12
N THR A 85 9.76 -27.81 17.77
CA THR A 85 10.52 -28.87 18.45
C THR A 85 11.45 -28.32 19.52
N CYS A 86 12.31 -27.34 19.18
CA CYS A 86 13.27 -26.77 20.13
C CYS A 86 12.85 -25.41 20.70
N GLY A 87 11.83 -24.76 20.14
CA GLY A 87 11.34 -23.47 20.60
C GLY A 87 12.15 -22.25 20.16
N GLU A 88 13.23 -22.43 19.39
CA GLU A 88 14.02 -21.32 18.84
C GLU A 88 13.14 -20.42 17.96
N SER A 89 13.36 -19.11 18.04
CA SER A 89 12.56 -18.13 17.34
C SER A 89 13.38 -16.96 16.79
N ALA A 90 12.89 -16.39 15.69
CA ALA A 90 13.47 -15.22 15.04
C ALA A 90 12.37 -14.32 14.45
N ILE A 91 12.67 -13.03 14.33
CA ILE A 91 11.77 -11.99 13.82
C ILE A 91 12.33 -11.46 12.50
N HIS A 92 11.47 -11.31 11.50
CA HIS A 92 11.83 -10.97 10.13
C HIS A 92 10.93 -9.85 9.59
N ASP A 93 11.53 -8.92 8.85
CA ASP A 93 10.80 -7.87 8.15
C ASP A 93 10.31 -8.32 6.75
N GLU A 94 10.89 -9.39 6.21
CA GLU A 94 10.67 -9.86 4.84
C GLU A 94 10.37 -11.37 4.84
N ALA A 95 9.42 -11.82 4.02
CA ALA A 95 8.99 -13.22 3.98
C ALA A 95 10.11 -14.20 3.59
N TRP A 96 10.94 -13.83 2.62
CA TRP A 96 12.07 -14.66 2.18
C TRP A 96 13.10 -14.90 3.29
N ARG A 97 13.28 -13.95 4.23
CA ARG A 97 14.18 -14.13 5.37
C ARG A 97 13.64 -15.16 6.36
N ALA A 98 12.32 -15.16 6.58
CA ALA A 98 11.65 -16.15 7.40
C ALA A 98 11.77 -17.56 6.80
N GLU A 99 11.62 -17.66 5.47
CA GLU A 99 11.80 -18.91 4.73
C GLU A 99 13.25 -19.43 4.84
N VAL A 100 14.24 -18.59 4.52
CA VAL A 100 15.66 -18.98 4.59
C VAL A 100 16.05 -19.41 6.00
N TRP A 101 15.60 -18.68 7.02
CA TRP A 101 15.86 -19.05 8.42
C TRP A 101 15.29 -20.43 8.73
N ALA A 102 14.05 -20.67 8.30
CA ALA A 102 13.38 -21.93 8.54
C ALA A 102 14.03 -23.10 7.79
N ASP A 103 14.48 -22.89 6.55
CA ASP A 103 15.18 -23.89 5.76
C ASP A 103 16.52 -24.28 6.37
N ILE A 104 17.30 -23.28 6.80
CA ILE A 104 18.58 -23.52 7.49
C ILE A 104 18.31 -24.29 8.78
N HIS A 105 17.33 -23.86 9.58
CA HIS A 105 17.03 -24.51 10.85
C HIS A 105 16.56 -25.97 10.68
N GLU A 106 15.67 -26.23 9.72
CA GLU A 106 15.19 -27.59 9.41
C GLU A 106 16.27 -28.48 8.79
N PHE A 107 17.22 -27.88 8.06
CA PHE A 107 18.39 -28.58 7.53
C PHE A 107 19.40 -28.95 8.63
N GLU A 108 19.73 -28.00 9.51
CA GLU A 108 20.66 -28.21 10.63
C GLU A 108 20.08 -29.15 11.70
N HIS A 109 18.77 -29.15 11.88
CA HIS A 109 18.07 -29.97 12.86
C HIS A 109 17.06 -30.91 12.21
N SER A 110 17.50 -32.14 11.95
CA SER A 110 16.63 -33.20 11.42
C SER A 110 15.38 -33.39 12.29
N ARG A 111 14.19 -33.41 11.65
CA ARG A 111 12.85 -33.53 12.28
C ARG A 111 12.39 -32.30 13.07
N HIS A 112 13.03 -31.15 12.92
CA HIS A 112 12.45 -29.89 13.37
C HIS A 112 11.43 -29.39 12.33
N ARG A 113 10.43 -28.67 12.81
CA ARG A 113 9.43 -28.01 11.95
C ARG A 113 9.21 -26.60 12.42
N VAL A 114 9.39 -25.64 11.52
CA VAL A 114 9.24 -24.23 11.79
C VAL A 114 7.83 -23.76 11.43
N ARG A 115 7.23 -23.04 12.37
CA ARG A 115 5.94 -22.36 12.20
C ARG A 115 6.18 -20.89 11.94
N LEU A 116 5.35 -20.30 11.10
CA LEU A 116 5.37 -18.87 10.78
C LEU A 116 4.17 -18.19 11.41
N PHE A 117 4.42 -17.01 11.98
CA PHE A 117 3.41 -16.16 12.54
C PHE A 117 3.54 -14.75 11.96
N GLU A 118 2.40 -14.11 11.76
CA GLU A 118 2.31 -12.71 11.38
C GLU A 118 1.88 -11.88 12.58
N GLN A 119 2.60 -10.79 12.84
CA GLN A 119 2.21 -9.82 13.84
C GLN A 119 1.53 -8.62 13.18
N THR A 120 0.24 -8.44 13.46
CA THR A 120 -0.50 -7.23 13.10
C THR A 120 -0.74 -6.35 14.32
N ARG A 121 -0.81 -5.03 14.14
CA ARG A 121 -1.07 -4.08 15.23
C ARG A 121 -2.40 -4.35 15.96
N SER A 122 -3.38 -4.89 15.25
CA SER A 122 -4.75 -5.09 15.74
C SER A 122 -5.01 -6.49 16.30
N GLU A 123 -4.36 -7.53 15.77
CA GLU A 123 -4.69 -8.93 16.09
C GLU A 123 -3.60 -9.67 16.88
N GLY A 124 -2.46 -9.03 17.15
CA GLY A 124 -1.35 -9.69 17.84
C GLY A 124 -0.64 -10.69 16.93
N LEU A 125 -0.18 -11.80 17.51
CA LEU A 125 0.59 -12.84 16.79
C LEU A 125 -0.37 -13.91 16.26
N LYS A 126 -0.48 -14.04 14.94
CA LYS A 126 -1.36 -15.00 14.26
C LYS A 126 -0.55 -16.02 13.48
N GLU A 127 -0.81 -17.31 13.66
CA GLU A 127 -0.13 -18.38 12.90
C GLU A 127 -0.61 -18.37 11.44
N ILE A 128 0.32 -18.52 10.50
CA ILE A 128 0.03 -18.76 9.08
C ILE A 128 0.09 -20.28 8.89
N GLU A 129 -1.09 -20.88 8.73
CA GLU A 129 -1.22 -22.31 8.41
C GLU A 129 -0.68 -22.61 7.01
N ASP A 130 -0.04 -23.76 6.85
CA ASP A 130 0.50 -24.28 5.58
C ASP A 130 1.38 -23.27 4.80
N TRP A 131 2.07 -22.38 5.53
CA TRP A 131 2.89 -21.31 4.94
C TRP A 131 4.04 -21.83 4.07
N ARG A 132 4.46 -23.08 4.27
CA ARG A 132 5.45 -23.77 3.44
C ARG A 132 4.88 -24.19 2.08
N ASP A 133 3.60 -24.53 2.02
CA ASP A 133 2.94 -24.98 0.78
C ASP A 133 2.48 -23.80 -0.08
N ALA A 134 2.32 -22.62 0.51
CA ALA A 134 2.00 -21.38 -0.22
C ALA A 134 3.16 -20.84 -1.09
N CYS A 135 4.38 -21.34 -0.90
CA CYS A 135 5.59 -20.91 -1.63
C CYS A 135 6.12 -21.96 -2.63
N ALA A 136 5.48 -23.14 -2.73
CA ALA A 136 5.84 -24.21 -3.67
C ALA A 136 5.15 -24.05 -5.04
#